data_AF-A0A239PPT5-F1
#
_entry.id   AF-A0A239PPT5-F1
#
_cell.length_a   1.000
_cell.length_b   1.000
_cell.length_c   1.000
_cell.angle_alpha   90.00
_cell.angle_beta   90.00
_cell.angle_gamma   90.00
#
_symmetry.space_group_name_H-M   'P 1'
#
loop_
_entity.id
_entity.type
_entity.pdbx_description
1 polymer ?
#
loop_
_entity_poly.entity_id
_entity_poly.type
_entity_poly.pdbx_seq_one_letter_code
_entity_poly.pdbx_strand_id
1 'polypeptide(L)'
;MAMGAKRKLARFLILGASAAGALALPGCAGFERLLPPGFVKYEDLAGDEPPDPRIQERIAERRKEEGRAFPNLSQAPQTRPEPTPEAEREALAAELRAARDALAAAVAHDRELAAEERSERILLPGGENGPLPLDEAGRALQDTVAGDEAIARRERGLPPKPPAREDGQ
;
A
#
# COMPACT_ATOMS: atom_id res chain seq x y z
N MET A 1 -53.48 -19.50 -11.27
CA MET A 1 -53.26 -19.67 -12.73
C MET A 1 -52.47 -18.45 -13.18
N ALA A 2 -51.28 -18.47 -13.78
CA ALA A 2 -50.44 -19.46 -14.45
C ALA A 2 -48.95 -19.16 -14.09
N MET A 3 -48.11 -20.16 -13.80
CA MET A 3 -46.99 -20.65 -14.65
C MET A 3 -46.25 -19.53 -15.41
N GLY A 4 -44.93 -19.33 -15.31
CA GLY A 4 -43.82 -20.24 -15.04
C GLY A 4 -42.82 -20.14 -16.20
N ALA A 5 -41.56 -19.76 -15.95
CA ALA A 5 -40.48 -19.94 -16.93
C ALA A 5 -39.10 -19.96 -16.24
N LYS A 6 -38.72 -21.16 -15.78
CA LYS A 6 -37.37 -21.50 -15.33
C LYS A 6 -36.47 -21.60 -16.57
N ARG A 7 -35.41 -20.80 -16.66
CA ARG A 7 -34.34 -21.00 -17.66
C ARG A 7 -33.23 -21.87 -17.06
N LYS A 8 -33.21 -23.10 -17.58
CA LYS A 8 -32.23 -24.18 -17.41
C LYS A 8 -30.85 -23.72 -17.90
N LEU A 9 -29.79 -23.98 -17.13
CA LEU A 9 -28.87 -25.11 -17.29
C LEU A 9 -28.03 -25.04 -18.59
N ALA A 10 -26.77 -24.62 -18.46
CA ALA A 10 -25.71 -24.99 -19.39
C ALA A 10 -24.40 -25.15 -18.60
N ARG A 11 -24.22 -26.34 -18.04
CA ARG A 11 -22.92 -26.87 -17.62
C ARG A 11 -22.20 -27.30 -18.90
N PHE A 12 -21.27 -26.49 -19.39
CA PHE A 12 -20.31 -26.97 -20.38
C PHE A 12 -19.07 -27.47 -19.65
N LEU A 13 -19.10 -28.78 -19.44
CA LEU A 13 -18.00 -29.63 -19.01
C LEU A 13 -17.19 -29.92 -20.28
N ILE A 14 -16.02 -29.29 -20.45
CA ILE A 14 -15.04 -29.71 -21.46
C ILE A 14 -13.82 -30.23 -20.71
N LEU A 15 -13.89 -31.52 -20.41
CA LEU A 15 -12.74 -32.37 -20.14
C LEU A 15 -12.29 -32.90 -21.50
N GLY A 16 -11.09 -32.53 -21.96
CA GLY A 16 -10.58 -32.90 -23.28
C GLY A 16 -9.07 -32.86 -23.32
N ALA A 17 -8.48 -34.00 -22.97
CA ALA A 17 -7.08 -34.44 -23.08
C ALA A 17 -6.21 -33.75 -24.15
N SER A 18 -5.02 -33.32 -23.69
CA SER A 18 -3.70 -33.75 -24.17
C SER A 18 -3.44 -33.82 -25.68
N ALA A 19 -2.61 -32.90 -26.20
CA ALA A 19 -1.53 -33.23 -27.13
C ALA A 19 -0.51 -32.07 -27.17
N ALA A 20 0.73 -32.39 -26.84
CA ALA A 20 1.89 -31.53 -26.98
C ALA A 20 2.13 -31.14 -28.45
N GLY A 21 2.50 -29.88 -28.67
CA GLY A 21 2.99 -29.36 -29.94
C GLY A 21 4.01 -28.27 -29.67
N ALA A 22 5.28 -28.63 -29.77
CA ALA A 22 6.42 -27.78 -29.54
C ALA A 22 6.42 -26.54 -30.46
N LEU A 23 6.31 -25.36 -29.87
CA LEU A 23 6.90 -24.14 -30.42
C LEU A 23 8.12 -23.81 -29.57
N ALA A 24 9.20 -24.52 -29.88
CA ALA A 24 10.54 -24.05 -29.59
C ALA A 24 10.74 -22.75 -30.39
N LEU A 25 10.73 -21.61 -29.70
CA LEU A 25 11.41 -20.41 -30.16
C LEU A 25 12.87 -20.55 -29.70
N PRO A 26 13.82 -20.89 -30.60
CA PRO A 26 15.22 -20.83 -30.24
C PRO A 26 15.65 -19.36 -30.30
N GLY A 27 16.17 -18.84 -29.19
CA GLY A 27 17.07 -17.68 -29.23
C GLY A 27 16.48 -16.34 -28.81
N CYS A 28 16.44 -16.12 -27.50
CA CYS A 28 16.79 -14.82 -26.90
C CYS A 28 18.12 -14.96 -26.14
N ALA A 29 19.13 -15.58 -26.76
CA ALA A 29 20.48 -15.72 -26.21
C ALA A 29 21.32 -14.46 -26.52
N GLY A 30 20.79 -13.27 -26.21
CA GLY A 30 21.40 -12.01 -26.65
C GLY A 30 21.23 -10.80 -25.73
N PHE A 31 20.72 -10.97 -24.50
CA PHE A 31 20.50 -9.84 -23.59
C PHE A 31 21.65 -9.56 -22.60
N GLU A 32 22.70 -10.38 -22.58
CA GLU A 32 23.83 -10.16 -21.66
C GLU A 32 24.74 -9.00 -22.08
N ARG A 33 24.70 -8.57 -23.35
CA ARG A 33 25.53 -7.47 -23.89
C ARG A 33 24.85 -6.09 -23.91
N LEU A 34 23.58 -6.02 -23.52
CA LEU A 34 22.82 -4.75 -23.43
C LEU A 34 22.63 -4.27 -21.97
N LEU A 35 23.11 -5.04 -21.00
CA LEU A 35 23.18 -4.60 -19.62
C LEU A 35 24.44 -3.75 -19.44
N PRO A 36 24.34 -2.47 -19.03
CA PRO A 36 25.51 -1.65 -18.78
C PRO A 36 26.41 -2.33 -17.73
N PRO A 37 27.75 -2.21 -17.82
CA PRO A 37 28.64 -2.79 -16.83
C PRO A 37 28.24 -2.31 -15.43
N GLY A 38 27.87 -3.25 -14.55
CA GLY A 38 27.36 -2.96 -13.21
C GLY A 38 25.92 -3.41 -12.93
N PHE A 39 25.18 -3.94 -13.92
CA PHE A 39 23.90 -4.60 -13.67
C PHE A 39 24.12 -6.00 -13.09
N VAL A 40 24.26 -6.08 -11.77
CA VAL A 40 24.26 -7.37 -11.06
C VAL A 40 22.81 -7.82 -10.93
N LYS A 41 22.50 -9.02 -11.42
CA LYS A 41 21.16 -9.61 -11.23
C LYS A 41 20.92 -9.76 -9.74
N TYR A 42 19.74 -9.40 -9.26
CA TYR A 42 19.43 -9.50 -7.84
C TYR A 42 19.54 -10.96 -7.35
N GLU A 43 19.32 -11.93 -8.24
CA GLU A 43 19.53 -13.35 -7.97
C GLU A 43 21.01 -13.71 -7.74
N ASP A 44 21.96 -12.99 -8.36
CA ASP A 44 23.39 -13.23 -8.19
C ASP A 44 23.94 -12.61 -6.88
N LEU A 45 23.26 -11.58 -6.33
CA LEU A 45 23.58 -10.97 -5.03
C LEU A 45 22.88 -11.67 -3.86
N ALA A 46 21.70 -12.23 -4.11
CA ALA A 46 20.93 -12.99 -3.14
C ALA A 46 21.34 -14.47 -3.22
N GLY A 47 22.59 -14.79 -2.85
CA GLY A 47 22.93 -16.17 -2.52
C GLY A 47 22.00 -16.70 -1.42
N ASP A 48 21.88 -18.03 -1.30
CA ASP A 48 20.98 -18.70 -0.35
C ASP A 48 21.25 -18.35 1.13
N GLU A 49 22.37 -17.66 1.43
CA GLU A 49 22.76 -17.24 2.77
C GLU A 49 22.80 -15.71 2.92
N PRO A 50 22.33 -15.17 4.06
CA PRO A 50 22.47 -13.76 4.36
C PRO A 50 23.95 -13.34 4.38
N PRO A 51 24.34 -12.21 3.75
CA PRO A 51 25.73 -11.76 3.73
C PRO A 51 26.22 -11.24 5.08
N ASP A 52 25.32 -10.94 6.02
CA ASP A 52 25.65 -10.46 7.37
C ASP A 52 25.72 -11.63 8.38
N PRO A 53 26.89 -11.89 8.99
CA PRO A 53 27.05 -12.97 9.97
C PRO A 53 26.14 -12.81 11.21
N ARG A 54 25.75 -11.60 11.58
CA ARG A 54 24.82 -11.36 12.70
C ARG A 54 23.41 -11.86 12.40
N ILE A 55 23.00 -11.79 11.13
CA ILE A 55 21.71 -12.32 10.69
C ILE A 55 21.75 -13.85 10.72
N GLN A 56 22.87 -14.46 10.34
CA GLN A 56 23.05 -15.90 10.41
C GLN A 56 22.97 -16.43 11.84
N GLU A 57 23.63 -15.75 12.80
CA GLU A 57 23.54 -16.09 14.23
C GLU A 57 22.11 -16.00 14.75
N ARG A 58 21.37 -14.92 14.43
CA ARG A 58 19.97 -14.76 14.83
C ARG A 58 19.05 -15.81 14.21
N ILE A 59 19.30 -16.22 12.96
CA ILE A 59 18.55 -17.31 12.33
C ILE A 59 18.86 -18.64 13.01
N ALA A 60 20.13 -18.89 13.37
CA ALA A 60 20.53 -20.10 14.09
C ALA A 60 19.94 -20.15 15.50
N GLU A 61 19.87 -19.02 16.20
CA GLU A 61 19.18 -18.89 17.49
C GLU A 61 17.67 -19.15 17.35
N ARG A 62 16.99 -18.50 16.39
CA ARG A 62 15.56 -18.74 16.11
C ARG A 62 15.26 -20.19 15.76
N ARG A 63 16.10 -20.84 14.95
CA ARG A 63 15.95 -22.26 14.62
C ARG A 63 16.14 -23.18 15.83
N LYS A 64 16.94 -22.78 16.83
CA LYS A 64 17.04 -23.48 18.11
C LYS A 64 15.83 -23.25 19.01
N GLU A 65 15.20 -22.07 18.91
CA GLU A 65 13.95 -21.72 19.60
C GLU A 65 12.69 -22.34 18.97
N GLU A 66 12.76 -22.78 17.70
CA GLU A 66 11.71 -23.46 16.94
C GLU A 66 11.49 -24.91 17.41
N GLY A 67 11.28 -25.09 18.72
CA GLY A 67 10.45 -26.14 19.29
C GLY A 67 8.96 -25.75 19.34
N ARG A 68 8.60 -24.52 18.96
CA ARG A 68 7.21 -24.13 18.75
C ARG A 68 6.74 -24.66 17.40
N ALA A 69 6.35 -25.93 17.38
CA ALA A 69 5.62 -26.49 16.26
C ALA A 69 4.51 -25.50 15.85
N PHE A 70 4.39 -25.23 14.55
CA PHE A 70 3.22 -24.52 14.03
C PHE A 70 1.98 -25.17 14.66
N PRO A 71 1.00 -24.36 15.15
CA PRO A 71 -0.19 -24.92 15.76
C PRO A 71 -0.79 -25.91 14.78
N ASN A 72 -0.93 -27.16 15.23
CA ASN A 72 -1.35 -28.23 14.36
C ASN A 72 -2.81 -27.95 13.95
N LEU A 73 -3.01 -27.41 12.74
CA LEU A 73 -4.33 -27.06 12.24
C LEU A 73 -5.25 -28.29 12.10
N SER A 74 -4.67 -29.50 12.05
CA SER A 74 -5.47 -30.75 12.09
C SER A 74 -6.02 -31.07 13.49
N GLN A 75 -5.47 -30.46 14.54
CA GLN A 75 -5.98 -30.49 15.92
C GLN A 75 -6.90 -29.32 16.25
N ALA A 76 -7.13 -28.40 15.30
CA ALA A 76 -8.16 -27.39 15.47
C ALA A 76 -9.53 -28.10 15.64
N PRO A 77 -10.42 -27.60 16.52
CA PRO A 77 -11.76 -28.14 16.63
C PRO A 77 -12.44 -28.08 15.26
N GLN A 78 -12.73 -29.25 14.69
CA GLN A 78 -13.39 -29.43 13.39
C GLN A 78 -14.86 -28.97 13.42
N THR A 79 -15.41 -28.76 14.61
CA THR A 79 -16.79 -28.32 14.81
C THR A 79 -16.87 -26.81 14.72
N ARG A 80 -17.69 -26.35 13.78
CA ARG A 80 -18.09 -24.95 13.68
C ARG A 80 -18.68 -24.50 15.02
N PRO A 81 -18.31 -23.31 15.54
CA PRO A 81 -18.97 -22.76 16.72
C PRO A 81 -20.47 -22.60 16.46
N GLU A 82 -21.27 -22.81 17.50
CA GLU A 82 -22.70 -22.59 17.44
C GLU A 82 -22.99 -21.16 16.96
N PRO A 83 -23.92 -20.97 16.03
CA PRO A 83 -24.24 -19.64 15.53
C PRO A 83 -24.79 -18.80 16.68
N THR A 84 -24.24 -17.60 16.85
CA THR A 84 -24.77 -16.60 17.77
C THR A 84 -26.26 -16.38 17.48
N PRO A 85 -27.13 -16.34 18.50
CA PRO A 85 -28.56 -16.06 18.33
C PRO A 85 -28.81 -14.81 17.50
N GLU A 86 -29.84 -14.85 16.65
CA GLU A 86 -30.12 -13.75 15.72
C GLU A 86 -30.36 -12.41 16.44
N ALA A 87 -31.06 -12.43 17.57
CA ALA A 87 -31.29 -11.27 18.40
C ALA A 87 -29.99 -10.62 18.92
N GLU A 88 -29.01 -11.43 19.32
CA GLU A 88 -27.70 -10.92 19.77
C GLU A 88 -26.91 -10.30 18.61
N ARG A 89 -26.98 -10.91 17.41
CA ARG A 89 -26.35 -10.36 16.21
C ARG A 89 -26.99 -9.04 15.80
N GLU A 90 -28.31 -8.93 15.89
CA GLU A 90 -29.04 -7.70 15.57
C GLU A 90 -28.73 -6.58 16.57
N ALA A 91 -28.65 -6.91 17.86
CA ALA A 91 -28.24 -5.97 18.91
C ALA A 91 -26.82 -5.44 18.64
N LEU A 92 -25.86 -6.34 18.41
CA LEU A 92 -24.48 -5.95 18.09
C LEU A 92 -24.40 -5.14 16.78
N ALA A 93 -25.18 -5.49 15.77
CA ALA A 93 -25.25 -4.73 14.53
C ALA A 93 -25.86 -3.33 14.73
N ALA A 94 -26.80 -3.16 15.66
CA ALA A 94 -27.36 -1.86 16.00
C ALA A 94 -26.34 -1.00 16.76
N GLU A 95 -25.63 -1.59 17.73
CA GLU A 95 -24.55 -0.93 18.48
C GLU A 95 -23.43 -0.44 17.54
N LEU A 96 -22.97 -1.30 16.63
CA LEU A 96 -21.92 -0.93 15.66
C LEU A 96 -22.37 0.20 14.72
N ARG A 97 -23.65 0.21 14.30
CA ARG A 97 -24.21 1.30 13.50
C ARG A 97 -24.22 2.61 14.30
N ALA A 98 -24.67 2.58 15.54
CA ALA A 98 -24.67 3.75 16.42
C ALA A 98 -23.25 4.28 16.66
N ALA A 99 -22.28 3.40 16.92
CA ALA A 99 -20.88 3.76 17.10
C ALA A 99 -20.27 4.38 15.83
N ARG A 100 -20.56 3.82 14.66
CA ARG A 100 -20.12 4.36 13.37
C ARG A 100 -20.71 5.76 13.14
N ASP A 101 -22.00 5.93 13.39
CA ASP A 101 -22.68 7.21 13.15
C ASP A 101 -22.16 8.29 14.12
N ALA A 102 -21.88 7.93 15.38
CA ALA A 102 -21.23 8.81 16.34
C ALA A 102 -19.81 9.21 15.91
N LEU A 103 -19.00 8.25 15.43
CA LEU A 103 -17.66 8.53 14.92
C LEU A 103 -17.72 9.43 13.68
N ALA A 104 -18.66 9.19 12.77
CA ALA A 104 -18.84 10.01 11.58
C ALA A 104 -19.18 11.47 11.93
N ALA A 105 -20.03 11.68 12.95
CA ALA A 105 -20.35 13.01 13.46
C ALA A 105 -19.13 13.70 14.09
N ALA A 106 -18.35 12.97 14.91
CA ALA A 106 -17.11 13.51 15.50
C ALA A 106 -16.10 13.93 14.42
N VAL A 107 -15.87 13.08 13.41
CA VAL A 107 -14.97 13.41 12.29
C VAL A 107 -15.47 14.60 11.47
N ALA A 108 -16.79 14.73 11.28
CA ALA A 108 -17.35 15.90 10.59
C ALA A 108 -17.06 17.19 11.38
N HIS A 109 -17.26 17.17 12.69
CA HIS A 109 -16.94 18.29 13.55
C HIS A 109 -15.44 18.64 13.55
N ASP A 110 -14.56 17.64 13.64
CA ASP A 110 -13.11 17.84 13.58
C ASP A 110 -12.68 18.46 12.24
N ARG A 111 -13.34 18.08 11.14
CA ARG A 111 -13.09 18.66 9.80
C ARG A 111 -13.53 20.10 9.72
N GLU A 112 -14.64 20.47 10.37
CA GLU A 112 -15.12 21.85 10.47
C GLU A 112 -14.13 22.69 11.27
N LEU A 113 -13.71 22.23 12.45
CA LEU A 113 -12.68 22.91 13.26
C LEU A 113 -11.36 23.08 12.50
N ALA A 114 -10.87 22.03 11.84
CA ALA A 114 -9.65 22.12 11.03
C ALA A 114 -9.82 23.04 9.79
N ALA A 115 -11.04 23.23 9.29
CA ALA A 115 -11.31 24.20 8.23
C ALA A 115 -11.28 25.64 8.77
N GLU A 116 -11.82 25.87 9.97
CA GLU A 116 -11.74 27.16 10.67
C GLU A 116 -10.29 27.54 10.97
N GLU A 117 -9.50 26.63 11.55
CA GLU A 117 -8.06 26.85 11.82
C GLU A 117 -7.27 27.18 10.55
N ARG A 118 -7.53 26.50 9.42
CA ARG A 118 -6.88 26.80 8.13
C ARG A 118 -7.26 28.16 7.56
N SER A 119 -8.45 28.66 7.89
CA SER A 119 -8.92 29.98 7.47
C SER A 119 -8.31 31.12 8.30
N GLU A 120 -7.69 30.81 9.45
CA GLU A 120 -6.96 31.80 10.22
C GLU A 120 -5.80 32.37 9.39
N ARG A 121 -5.67 33.71 9.43
CA ARG A 121 -4.68 34.42 8.63
C ARG A 121 -3.40 34.58 9.44
N ILE A 122 -2.31 34.05 8.91
CA ILE A 122 -0.98 34.04 9.51
C ILE A 122 -0.13 35.11 8.85
N LEU A 123 0.64 35.83 9.67
CA LEU A 123 1.62 36.80 9.19
C LEU A 123 2.96 36.09 8.97
N LEU A 124 3.43 36.04 7.73
CA LEU A 124 4.75 35.48 7.42
C LEU A 124 5.86 36.49 7.76
N PRO A 125 6.99 36.05 8.35
CA PRO A 125 8.12 36.93 8.59
C PRO A 125 8.71 37.39 7.25
N GLY A 126 8.77 38.72 7.05
CA GLY A 126 9.29 39.33 5.81
C GLY A 126 8.27 39.49 4.68
N GLY A 127 6.99 39.17 4.89
CA GLY A 127 5.95 39.35 3.89
C GLY A 127 5.42 40.79 3.81
N GLU A 128 5.61 41.46 2.68
CA GLU A 128 5.02 42.80 2.42
C GLU A 128 3.49 42.76 2.20
N ASN A 129 2.93 41.56 1.93
CA ASN A 129 1.54 41.38 1.50
C ASN A 129 0.53 41.17 2.64
N GLY A 130 0.92 41.39 3.90
CA GLY A 130 0.03 41.25 5.06
C GLY A 130 -0.33 39.80 5.42
N PRO A 131 -1.36 39.58 6.28
CA PRO A 131 -1.74 38.24 6.74
C PRO A 131 -2.36 37.40 5.61
N LEU A 132 -1.83 36.18 5.41
CA LEU A 132 -2.27 35.22 4.42
C LEU A 132 -2.95 34.01 5.11
N PRO A 133 -3.99 33.39 4.52
CA PRO A 133 -4.49 32.10 4.97
C PRO A 133 -3.36 31.06 5.05
N LEU A 134 -3.46 30.10 5.98
CA LEU A 134 -2.40 29.10 6.23
C LEU A 134 -1.96 28.36 4.95
N ASP A 135 -2.91 27.98 4.09
CA ASP A 135 -2.61 27.27 2.83
C ASP A 135 -1.83 28.15 1.84
N GLU A 136 -2.16 29.44 1.74
CA GLU A 136 -1.44 30.39 0.90
C GLU A 136 -0.05 30.69 1.47
N ALA A 137 0.05 30.84 2.79
CA ALA A 137 1.30 31.02 3.49
C ALA A 137 2.25 29.82 3.29
N GLY A 138 1.71 28.60 3.32
CA GLY A 138 2.45 27.37 3.04
C GLY A 138 3.02 27.33 1.62
N ARG A 139 2.22 27.70 0.62
CA ARG A 139 2.68 27.78 -0.78
C ARG A 139 3.75 28.85 -0.97
N ALA A 140 3.54 30.04 -0.42
CA ALA A 140 4.52 31.12 -0.50
C ALA A 140 5.87 30.70 0.12
N LEU A 141 5.84 30.01 1.28
CA LEU A 141 7.05 29.50 1.90
C LEU A 141 7.72 28.42 1.03
N GLN A 142 6.96 27.49 0.44
CA GLN A 142 7.51 26.49 -0.47
C GLN A 142 8.18 27.13 -1.70
N ASP A 143 7.57 28.18 -2.27
CA ASP A 143 8.14 28.91 -3.40
C ASP A 143 9.45 29.61 -3.03
N THR A 144 9.53 30.21 -1.83
CA THR A 144 10.78 30.83 -1.35
C THR A 144 11.88 29.79 -1.15
N VAL A 145 11.56 28.65 -0.50
CA VAL A 145 12.51 27.55 -0.31
C VAL A 145 12.97 26.97 -1.65
N ALA A 146 12.08 26.82 -2.62
CA ALA A 146 12.43 26.34 -3.95
C ALA A 146 13.35 27.32 -4.69
N GLY A 147 13.11 28.63 -4.56
CA GLY A 147 13.98 29.69 -5.08
C GLY A 147 15.38 29.64 -4.48
N ASP A 148 15.47 29.57 -3.15
CA ASP A 148 16.75 29.48 -2.42
C ASP A 148 17.50 28.18 -2.76
N GLU A 149 16.80 27.05 -2.86
CA GLU A 149 17.39 25.79 -3.29
C GLU A 149 17.94 25.88 -4.72
N ALA A 150 17.21 26.52 -5.64
CA ALA A 150 17.64 26.72 -7.02
C ALA A 150 18.91 27.59 -7.12
N ILE A 151 18.98 28.66 -6.33
CA ILE A 151 20.17 29.52 -6.22
C ILE A 151 21.34 28.72 -5.67
N ALA A 152 21.16 28.05 -4.53
CA ALA A 152 22.22 27.25 -3.90
C ALA A 152 22.71 26.10 -4.79
N ARG A 153 21.85 25.52 -5.65
CA ARG A 153 22.27 24.52 -6.65
C ARG A 153 23.09 25.14 -7.77
N ARG A 154 22.69 26.31 -8.26
CA ARG A 154 23.45 27.06 -9.29
C ARG A 154 24.85 27.41 -8.78
N GLU A 155 24.96 27.89 -7.54
CA GLU A 155 26.26 28.20 -6.90
C GLU A 155 27.16 26.97 -6.75
N ARG A 156 26.56 25.79 -6.54
CA ARG A 156 27.27 24.49 -6.44
C ARG A 156 27.55 23.82 -7.79
N GLY A 157 27.14 24.40 -8.92
CA GLY A 157 27.28 23.78 -10.24
C GLY A 157 26.45 22.50 -10.41
N LEU A 158 25.40 22.29 -9.61
CA LEU A 158 24.52 21.13 -9.68
C LEU A 158 23.42 21.36 -10.73
N PRO A 159 22.96 20.30 -11.44
CA PRO A 159 21.85 20.42 -12.37
C PRO A 159 20.56 20.85 -11.66
N PRO A 160 19.59 21.47 -12.38
CA PRO A 160 18.31 21.85 -11.81
C PRO A 160 17.60 20.63 -11.21
N LYS A 161 16.91 20.84 -10.09
CA LYS A 161 16.12 19.78 -9.45
C LYS A 161 14.96 19.42 -10.40
N PRO A 162 14.71 18.13 -10.67
CA PRO A 162 13.55 17.73 -11.45
C PRO A 162 12.27 18.18 -10.73
N PRO A 163 11.19 18.53 -11.47
CA PRO A 163 9.93 18.89 -10.85
C PRO A 163 9.46 17.76 -9.93
N ALA A 164 8.88 18.12 -8.78
CA ALA A 164 8.23 17.14 -7.91
C ALA A 164 7.24 16.34 -8.76
N ARG A 165 7.31 15.02 -8.71
CA ARG A 165 6.28 14.20 -9.35
C ARG A 165 4.97 14.59 -8.69
N GLU A 166 4.03 15.08 -9.49
CA GLU A 166 2.65 15.16 -9.06
C GLU A 166 2.21 13.71 -8.85
N ASP A 167 2.25 13.27 -7.60
CA ASP A 167 1.70 11.98 -7.22
C ASP A 167 0.21 12.04 -7.57
N GLY A 168 -0.14 11.32 -8.63
CA GLY A 168 -1.45 11.36 -9.26
C GLY A 168 -2.55 11.17 -8.21
N GLN A 169 -3.45 12.15 -8.16
CA GLN A 169 -4.76 12.03 -7.53
C GLN A 169 -5.61 11.00 -8.27
#